data_AF-A0A2P5WLD0-F1
#
_entry.id   AF-A0A2P5WLD0-F1
#
_cell.length_a   1.000
_cell.length_b   1.000
_cell.length_c   1.000
_cell.angle_alpha   90.00
_cell.angle_beta   90.00
_cell.angle_gamma   90.00
#
_symmetry.space_group_name_H-M   'P 1'
#
loop_
_entity.id
_entity.type
_entity.pdbx_description
1 polymer ?
#
loop_
_entity_poly.entity_id
_entity_poly.type
_entity_poly.pdbx_seq_one_letter_code
_entity_poly.pdbx_strand_id
1 'polypeptide(L)'
;MLCFHCINNSLSLSIIKFQMDRSSHSVSVAFFLLLILLTTEMGPMSAEAKTCETKSGKFKGMCMSSTNCASVCKSEPGFDGGHCRGFRRQCVCTKPC
;
A
#
# COMPACT_ATOMS: atom_id res chain seq x y z
N MET A 1 -11.10 -0.59 -18.92
CA MET A 1 -11.04 -1.35 -20.17
C MET A 1 -10.15 -0.61 -21.17
N LEU A 2 -8.83 -0.68 -20.98
CA LEU A 2 -7.83 -0.44 -22.03
C LEU A 2 -6.84 -1.61 -21.91
N CYS A 3 -6.66 -2.29 -23.03
CA CYS A 3 -6.10 -3.62 -23.16
C CYS A 3 -4.62 -3.70 -22.77
N PHE A 4 -4.33 -4.01 -21.51
CA PHE A 4 -2.98 -4.42 -21.08
C PHE A 4 -2.74 -5.93 -21.23
N HIS A 5 -3.72 -6.66 -21.73
CA HIS A 5 -3.60 -8.09 -22.04
C HIS A 5 -3.24 -8.31 -23.52
N CYS A 6 -2.36 -7.48 -24.09
CA CYS A 6 -1.93 -7.58 -25.49
C CYS A 6 -0.41 -7.51 -25.69
N ILE A 7 0.40 -7.78 -24.67
CA ILE A 7 1.75 -8.29 -24.94
C ILE A 7 1.61 -9.81 -24.88
N ASN A 8 1.18 -10.37 -26.02
CA ASN A 8 0.97 -11.80 -26.15
C ASN A 8 2.27 -12.51 -25.73
N ASN A 9 2.19 -13.50 -24.84
CA ASN A 9 3.37 -14.24 -24.35
C ASN A 9 4.22 -14.78 -25.52
N SER A 10 3.56 -15.13 -26.64
CA SER A 10 4.21 -15.52 -27.89
C SER A 10 4.98 -14.39 -28.58
N LEU A 11 4.52 -13.12 -28.51
CA LEU A 11 5.22 -11.97 -29.10
C LEU A 11 6.51 -11.65 -28.33
N SER A 12 6.45 -11.71 -26.99
CA SER A 12 7.64 -11.57 -26.12
C SER A 12 8.67 -12.67 -26.42
N LEU A 13 8.22 -13.93 -26.52
CA LEU A 13 9.09 -15.07 -26.81
C LEU A 13 9.78 -14.98 -28.19
N SER A 14 9.05 -14.54 -29.22
CA SER A 14 9.60 -14.32 -30.57
C SER A 14 10.62 -13.18 -30.61
N ILE A 15 10.40 -12.10 -29.86
CA ILE A 15 11.34 -10.96 -29.80
C ILE A 15 12.62 -11.35 -29.05
N ILE A 16 12.51 -12.10 -27.94
CA ILE A 16 13.68 -12.63 -27.20
C ILE A 16 14.52 -13.55 -28.10
N LYS A 17 13.87 -14.40 -28.90
CA LYS A 17 14.56 -15.30 -29.84
C LYS A 17 15.20 -14.55 -31.02
N PHE A 18 14.58 -13.47 -31.51
CA PHE A 18 15.15 -12.59 -32.54
C PHE A 18 16.37 -11.81 -32.03
N GLN A 19 16.36 -11.38 -30.76
CA GLN A 19 17.50 -10.72 -30.11
C GLN A 19 18.68 -11.69 -29.87
N MET A 20 18.42 -12.95 -29.48
CA MET A 20 19.46 -13.99 -29.33
C MET A 20 20.25 -14.22 -30.62
N ASP A 21 19.59 -14.12 -31.79
CA ASP A 21 20.20 -14.30 -33.11
C ASP A 21 21.05 -13.09 -33.56
N ARG A 22 20.79 -11.89 -33.01
CA ARG A 22 21.50 -10.65 -33.35
C ARG A 22 22.40 -10.20 -32.19
N SER A 23 23.59 -10.79 -32.10
CA SER A 23 24.56 -10.49 -31.05
C SER A 23 25.20 -9.10 -31.20
N SER A 24 24.65 -8.12 -30.48
CA SER A 24 25.35 -6.91 -30.08
C SER A 24 25.00 -6.62 -28.61
N HIS A 25 25.95 -6.88 -27.72
CA HIS A 25 25.78 -6.87 -26.26
C HIS A 25 25.14 -5.56 -25.75
N SER A 26 25.43 -4.44 -26.43
CA SER A 26 24.91 -3.10 -26.10
C SER A 26 23.41 -2.94 -26.41
N VAL A 27 22.90 -3.56 -27.47
CA VAL A 27 21.49 -3.48 -27.89
C VAL A 27 20.61 -4.34 -26.98
N SER A 28 21.15 -5.47 -26.54
CA SER A 28 20.48 -6.39 -25.61
C SER A 28 20.14 -5.70 -24.28
N VAL A 29 21.11 -5.04 -23.64
CA VAL A 29 20.91 -4.36 -22.35
C VAL A 29 19.87 -3.24 -22.45
N ALA A 30 19.96 -2.41 -23.49
CA ALA A 30 19.01 -1.30 -23.69
C ALA A 30 17.57 -1.81 -23.87
N PHE A 31 17.39 -2.93 -24.58
CA PHE A 31 16.09 -3.54 -24.80
C PHE A 31 15.50 -4.14 -23.51
N PHE A 32 16.30 -4.87 -22.73
CA PHE A 32 15.86 -5.39 -21.43
C PHE A 32 15.47 -4.26 -20.46
N LEU A 33 16.23 -3.16 -20.43
CA LEU A 33 15.89 -1.99 -19.62
C LEU A 33 14.56 -1.36 -20.05
N LEU A 34 14.31 -1.23 -21.36
CA LEU A 34 13.05 -0.70 -21.89
C LEU A 34 11.85 -1.60 -21.52
N LEU A 35 12.01 -2.93 -21.58
CA LEU A 35 10.96 -3.86 -21.14
C LEU A 35 10.65 -3.75 -19.65
N ILE A 36 11.67 -3.56 -18.81
CA ILE A 36 11.47 -3.36 -17.36
C ILE A 36 10.68 -2.07 -17.13
N LEU A 37 11.05 -0.97 -17.79
CA LEU A 37 10.34 0.32 -17.70
C LEU A 37 8.88 0.27 -18.12
N LEU A 38 8.53 -0.62 -19.05
CA LEU A 38 7.16 -0.81 -19.57
C LEU A 38 6.33 -1.84 -18.78
N THR A 39 6.91 -2.45 -17.74
CA THR A 39 6.24 -3.46 -16.90
C THR A 39 6.14 -3.06 -15.42
N THR A 40 6.76 -1.94 -15.03
CA THR A 40 6.72 -1.40 -13.67
C THR A 40 5.45 -0.59 -13.40
N GLU A 41 4.27 -1.24 -13.41
CA GLU A 41 2.99 -0.54 -13.15
C GLU A 41 2.47 -0.72 -11.71
N MET A 42 3.18 -1.42 -10.83
CA MET A 42 2.64 -1.81 -9.53
C MET A 42 3.72 -1.75 -8.46
N GLY A 43 3.79 -0.60 -7.79
CA GLY A 43 4.43 -0.52 -6.48
C GLY A 43 3.72 -1.47 -5.50
N PRO A 44 4.41 -1.91 -4.42
CA PRO A 44 3.79 -2.76 -3.42
C PRO A 44 2.54 -2.04 -2.88
N MET A 45 1.37 -2.59 -3.18
CA MET A 45 0.16 -2.18 -2.48
C MET A 45 0.36 -2.64 -1.04
N SER A 46 0.79 -1.71 -0.19
CA SER A 46 0.77 -1.91 1.25
C SER A 46 -0.67 -2.23 1.61
N ALA A 47 -0.94 -3.51 1.92
CA ALA A 47 -2.15 -3.91 2.60
C ALA A 47 -2.02 -3.42 4.05
N GLU A 48 -2.09 -2.10 4.25
CA GLU A 48 -2.44 -1.59 5.57
C GLU A 48 -3.82 -2.16 5.87
N ALA A 49 -3.89 -3.03 6.89
CA ALA A 49 -5.16 -3.48 7.43
C ALA A 49 -6.01 -2.23 7.67
N LYS A 50 -7.21 -2.20 7.09
CA LYS A 50 -8.07 -1.03 7.20
C LYS A 50 -8.36 -0.83 8.68
N THR A 51 -7.89 0.27 9.24
CA THR A 51 -8.16 0.56 10.65
C THR A 51 -9.40 1.44 10.72
N CYS A 52 -10.45 0.99 11.38
CA CYS A 52 -11.59 1.84 11.66
C CYS A 52 -11.35 2.67 12.91
N GLU A 53 -11.83 3.91 12.87
CA GLU A 53 -11.73 4.87 13.94
C GLU A 53 -13.11 5.20 14.51
N THR A 54 -13.22 5.29 15.82
CA THR A 54 -14.45 5.66 16.52
C THR A 54 -14.12 6.54 17.71
N LYS A 55 -14.88 7.61 17.93
CA LYS A 55 -14.67 8.47 19.10
C LYS A 55 -14.95 7.67 20.39
N SER A 56 -14.05 7.75 21.37
CA SER A 56 -14.24 7.10 22.68
C SER A 56 -15.49 7.64 23.36
N GLY A 57 -16.34 6.74 23.90
CA GLY A 57 -17.48 7.11 24.73
C GLY A 57 -17.12 7.31 26.21
N LYS A 58 -15.95 6.82 26.62
CA LYS A 58 -15.48 6.83 28.01
C LYS A 58 -14.50 7.96 28.30
N PHE A 59 -13.78 8.45 27.28
CA PHE A 59 -12.81 9.53 27.43
C PHE A 59 -13.51 10.89 27.58
N LYS A 60 -13.19 11.62 28.66
CA LYS A 60 -13.77 12.95 28.95
C LYS A 60 -12.67 14.02 28.90
N GLY A 61 -13.00 15.17 28.31
CA GLY A 61 -12.12 16.33 28.23
C GLY A 61 -11.15 16.32 27.03
N MET A 62 -10.14 17.18 27.08
CA MET A 62 -9.11 17.29 26.05
C MET A 62 -8.06 16.18 26.19
N CYS A 63 -7.74 15.54 25.08
CA CYS A 63 -6.76 14.47 24.96
C CYS A 63 -5.34 15.05 24.97
N MET A 64 -4.74 15.08 26.15
CA MET A 64 -3.35 15.54 26.36
C MET A 64 -2.32 14.42 26.19
N SER A 65 -2.75 13.16 26.28
CA SER A 65 -1.87 11.99 26.19
C SER A 65 -2.54 10.89 25.37
N SER A 66 -1.89 10.50 24.27
CA SER A 66 -2.33 9.39 23.41
C SER A 66 -2.28 8.06 24.15
N THR A 67 -1.31 7.86 25.06
CA THR A 67 -1.21 6.65 25.88
C THR A 67 -2.42 6.50 26.80
N ASN A 68 -2.87 7.58 27.44
CA ASN A 68 -4.10 7.54 28.24
C ASN A 68 -5.32 7.22 27.37
N CYS A 69 -5.43 7.85 26.20
CA CYS A 69 -6.49 7.55 25.25
C CYS A 69 -6.48 6.08 24.81
N ALA A 70 -5.32 5.53 24.46
CA ALA A 70 -5.17 4.13 24.09
C ALA A 70 -5.57 3.18 25.23
N SER A 71 -5.18 3.47 26.47
CA SER A 71 -5.56 2.66 27.64
C SER A 71 -7.08 2.67 27.87
N VAL A 72 -7.74 3.82 27.70
CA VAL A 72 -9.20 3.93 27.77
C VAL A 72 -9.84 3.14 26.65
N CYS A 73 -9.37 3.29 25.42
CA CYS A 73 -9.90 2.56 24.27
C CYS A 73 -9.76 1.03 24.41
N LYS A 74 -8.64 0.53 24.94
CA LYS A 74 -8.46 -0.90 25.22
C LYS A 74 -9.40 -1.45 26.29
N SER A 75 -9.93 -0.58 27.16
CA SER A 75 -10.97 -0.96 28.13
C SER A 75 -12.38 -0.97 27.52
N GLU A 76 -12.54 -0.39 26.32
CA GLU A 76 -13.78 -0.44 25.56
C GLU A 76 -13.81 -1.71 24.69
N PRO A 77 -14.98 -2.37 24.56
CA PRO A 77 -15.07 -3.63 23.83
C PRO A 77 -14.79 -3.44 22.34
N GLY A 78 -13.87 -4.24 21.80
CA GLY A 78 -13.59 -4.33 20.36
C GLY A 78 -12.67 -3.24 19.80
N PHE A 79 -11.87 -2.58 20.65
CA PHE A 79 -10.81 -1.66 20.22
C PHE A 79 -9.43 -2.14 20.68
N ASP A 80 -8.46 -2.09 19.77
CA ASP A 80 -7.08 -2.53 20.01
C ASP A 80 -6.15 -1.36 20.37
N GLY A 81 -6.60 -0.12 20.17
CA GLY A 81 -5.81 1.07 20.47
C GLY A 81 -6.60 2.36 20.39
N GLY A 82 -5.89 3.48 20.47
CA GLY A 82 -6.47 4.81 20.32
C GLY A 82 -5.42 5.91 20.32
N HIS A 83 -5.78 7.08 19.81
CA HIS A 83 -4.91 8.25 19.74
C HIS A 83 -5.71 9.56 19.83
N CYS A 84 -5.02 10.65 20.17
CA CYS A 84 -5.60 11.98 20.21
C CYS A 84 -5.66 12.57 18.78
N ARG A 85 -6.81 13.07 18.35
CA ARG A 85 -7.01 13.63 17.02
C ARG A 85 -7.67 15.00 17.01
N GLY A 86 -7.25 15.84 16.07
CA GLY A 86 -7.84 17.14 15.76
C GLY A 86 -7.53 18.27 16.77
N PHE A 87 -8.04 19.47 16.46
CA PHE A 87 -7.78 20.69 17.23
C PHE A 87 -8.34 20.64 18.66
N ARG A 88 -9.55 20.09 18.82
CA ARG A 88 -10.17 19.87 20.15
C ARG A 88 -9.54 18.72 20.93
N ARG A 89 -8.48 18.09 20.40
CA ARG A 89 -7.78 16.94 21.00
C ARG A 89 -8.79 15.89 21.46
N GLN A 90 -9.56 15.31 20.55
CA GLN A 90 -10.53 14.26 20.92
C GLN A 90 -9.82 12.91 20.95
N CYS A 91 -10.17 12.06 21.91
CA CYS A 91 -9.69 10.68 21.93
C CYS A 91 -10.49 9.84 20.92
N VAL A 92 -9.77 9.17 20.02
CA VAL A 92 -10.31 8.31 18.97
C VAL A 92 -9.74 6.92 19.16
N CYS A 93 -10.62 5.92 19.30
CA CYS A 93 -10.28 4.52 19.40
C CYS A 93 -10.15 3.89 18.02
N THR A 94 -9.23 2.94 17.89
CA THR A 94 -8.89 2.25 16.65
C THR A 94 -9.15 0.76 16.79
N LYS A 95 -9.70 0.14 15.75
CA LYS A 95 -9.90 -1.30 15.66
C LYS A 95 -9.66 -1.82 14.25
N PRO A 96 -9.27 -3.09 14.08
CA PRO A 96 -9.17 -3.70 12.76
C PRO A 96 -10.54 -3.75 12.07
N CYS A 97 -10.51 -3.50 10.78
CA CYS A 97 -11.53 -3.67 9.77
C CYS A 97 -10.88 -4.31 8.52
#